data_AF-A0A533QPN2-F1
#
_entry.id   AF-A0A533QPN2-F1
#
_cell.length_a   1.000
_cell.length_b   1.000
_cell.length_c   1.000
_cell.angle_alpha   90.00
_cell.angle_beta   90.00
_cell.angle_gamma   90.00
#
_symmetry.space_group_name_H-M   'P 1'
#
loop_
_entity.id
_entity.type
_entity.pdbx_description
1 polymer ?
#
loop_
_entity_poly.entity_id
_entity_poly.type
_entity_poly.pdbx_seq_one_letter_code
_entity_poly.pdbx_strand_id
1 'polypeptide(L)'
;MGILDWFKNRPAQFDADRVSEELIRSAVDKAITLTNPRLAVLPGCHRRLAPAAEKAIEFLRALVSEMPASRPLSAANWSADPALRAFFVAPADIAAVLARSDNLRTLFDKYIDLDEACVVLGMSFTEQRVFGMALQGDLVQRDVAQTSVSFSDHRAHICGRDESRLRRAVGAQAFEYLLAQALAEIGEERVERQELEANRSLLRARLRLLRQQGPGLGSLYGNSPPAASSEQARLEAELLDNEKQLAAIGGNESLLEMELDSLREVLENPQRYLRTETRHLRLNPMNIVVEGESSEAVVDLDVHVAELSGAAPVRRAVIVARVGREQMTQAPTMNLADAARYL
;
A
#
# COMPACT_ATOMS: atom_id res chain seq x y z
N MET A 1 -24.78 11.48 -2.54
CA MET A 1 -23.98 10.60 -3.41
C MET A 1 -22.57 10.61 -2.87
N GLY A 2 -22.24 9.65 -2.01
CA GLY A 2 -20.98 9.67 -1.26
C GLY A 2 -19.78 9.36 -2.15
N ILE A 3 -18.61 9.87 -1.78
CA ILE A 3 -17.32 9.54 -2.41
C ILE A 3 -17.12 8.01 -2.52
N LEU A 4 -17.76 7.24 -1.64
CA LEU A 4 -17.79 5.77 -1.64
C LEU A 4 -18.64 5.12 -2.74
N ASP A 5 -19.70 5.76 -3.25
CA ASP A 5 -20.51 5.24 -4.36
C ASP A 5 -19.79 5.37 -5.71
N TRP A 6 -18.82 6.28 -5.80
CA TRP A 6 -17.94 6.43 -6.97
C TRP A 6 -17.01 5.21 -7.15
N PHE A 7 -16.58 4.56 -6.06
CA PHE A 7 -15.70 3.38 -6.09
C PHE A 7 -16.37 2.11 -6.65
N LYS A 8 -17.70 2.00 -6.57
CA LYS A 8 -18.42 0.75 -6.88
C LYS A 8 -18.70 0.52 -8.38
N ASN A 9 -18.48 1.51 -9.25
CA ASN A 9 -19.13 1.51 -10.57
C ASN A 9 -18.26 1.81 -11.80
N ARG A 10 -16.96 1.47 -11.83
CA ARG A 10 -16.27 1.28 -13.13
C ARG A 10 -15.08 0.29 -13.10
N PRO A 11 -15.30 -1.01 -13.38
CA PRO A 11 -14.26 -1.88 -13.90
C PRO A 11 -14.21 -1.75 -15.43
N ALA A 12 -13.68 -0.64 -15.97
CA ALA A 12 -13.61 -0.47 -17.43
C ALA A 12 -12.60 0.56 -17.97
N GLN A 13 -11.44 0.75 -17.33
CA GLN A 13 -10.40 1.61 -17.95
C GLN A 13 -9.00 0.99 -17.96
N PHE A 14 -8.70 0.04 -17.07
CA PHE A 14 -7.48 -0.74 -17.21
C PHE A 14 -7.71 -1.83 -18.27
N ASP A 15 -7.09 -1.68 -19.44
CA ASP A 15 -6.93 -2.73 -20.44
C ASP A 15 -5.64 -3.51 -20.10
N ALA A 16 -5.77 -4.80 -19.84
CA ALA A 16 -4.62 -5.65 -19.54
C ALA A 16 -3.79 -5.94 -20.80
N ASP A 17 -4.40 -5.83 -21.98
CA ASP A 17 -3.85 -6.36 -23.23
C ASP A 17 -3.17 -5.28 -24.08
N ARG A 18 -3.54 -4.00 -23.94
CA ARG A 18 -2.94 -2.88 -24.70
C ARG A 18 -2.85 -1.59 -23.90
N VAL A 19 -1.77 -0.83 -24.11
CA VAL A 19 -1.75 0.59 -23.73
C VAL A 19 -2.35 1.38 -24.89
N SER A 20 -3.54 1.92 -24.70
CA SER A 20 -4.17 2.84 -25.66
C SER A 20 -4.00 4.28 -25.21
N GLU A 21 -3.97 5.20 -26.17
CA GLU A 21 -3.92 6.64 -25.87
C GLU A 21 -5.12 7.10 -25.02
N GLU A 22 -6.28 6.45 -25.18
CA GLU A 22 -7.46 6.67 -24.33
C GLU A 22 -7.23 6.23 -22.89
N LEU A 23 -6.56 5.09 -22.68
CA LEU A 23 -6.23 4.59 -21.37
C LEU A 23 -5.22 5.50 -20.65
N ILE A 24 -4.17 5.95 -21.35
CA ILE A 24 -3.20 6.92 -20.81
C ILE A 24 -3.93 8.21 -20.43
N ARG A 25 -4.74 8.77 -21.34
CA ARG A 25 -5.50 10.00 -21.08
C ARG A 25 -6.40 9.86 -19.84
N SER A 26 -7.11 8.73 -19.76
CA SER A 26 -7.98 8.46 -18.63
C SER A 26 -7.22 8.25 -17.31
N ALA A 27 -6.01 7.67 -17.35
CA ALA A 27 -5.16 7.52 -16.18
C ALA A 27 -4.65 8.90 -15.70
N VAL A 28 -4.26 9.77 -16.63
CA VAL A 28 -3.87 11.15 -16.33
C VAL A 28 -5.04 11.95 -15.74
N ASP A 29 -6.24 11.86 -16.34
CA ASP A 29 -7.44 12.53 -15.81
C ASP A 29 -7.75 12.06 -14.38
N LYS A 30 -7.62 10.75 -14.12
CA LYS A 30 -7.79 10.16 -12.80
C LYS A 30 -6.73 10.65 -11.81
N ALA A 31 -5.47 10.71 -12.23
CA ALA A 31 -4.35 11.19 -11.41
C ALA A 31 -4.55 12.64 -10.97
N ILE A 32 -4.94 13.52 -11.89
CA ILE A 32 -5.26 14.92 -11.60
C ILE A 32 -6.46 15.01 -10.65
N THR A 33 -7.52 14.25 -10.93
CA THR A 33 -8.76 14.30 -10.14
C THR A 33 -8.56 13.84 -8.70
N LEU A 34 -7.82 12.76 -8.48
CA LEU A 34 -7.61 12.18 -7.16
C LEU A 34 -6.54 12.92 -6.35
N THR A 35 -5.54 13.50 -7.00
CA THR A 35 -4.43 14.17 -6.32
C THR A 35 -4.78 15.63 -5.99
N ASN A 36 -4.89 16.46 -7.03
CA ASN A 36 -5.29 17.86 -6.89
C ASN A 36 -5.87 18.38 -8.22
N PRO A 37 -7.19 18.64 -8.29
CA PRO A 37 -7.84 19.14 -9.51
C PRO A 37 -7.25 20.46 -10.04
N ARG A 38 -6.57 21.24 -9.20
CA ARG A 38 -5.93 22.50 -9.63
C ARG A 38 -4.72 22.30 -10.53
N LEU A 39 -4.13 21.10 -10.56
CA LEU A 39 -3.04 20.77 -11.48
C LEU A 39 -3.46 20.93 -12.95
N ALA A 40 -4.76 20.81 -13.26
CA ALA A 40 -5.29 21.03 -14.61
C ALA A 40 -5.07 22.46 -15.15
N VAL A 41 -4.82 23.44 -14.27
CA VAL A 41 -4.57 24.83 -14.65
C VAL A 41 -3.14 25.03 -15.19
N LEU A 42 -2.22 24.11 -14.88
CA LEU A 42 -0.83 24.21 -15.31
C LEU A 42 -0.70 24.02 -16.84
N PRO A 43 0.14 24.81 -17.52
CA PRO A 43 0.34 24.69 -18.96
C PRO A 43 0.82 23.30 -19.36
N GLY A 44 0.06 22.62 -20.21
CA GLY A 44 0.42 21.31 -20.75
C GLY A 44 0.50 20.18 -19.72
N CYS A 45 -0.19 20.31 -18.57
CA CYS A 45 -0.22 19.31 -17.49
C CYS A 45 -0.45 17.89 -18.01
N HIS A 46 -1.48 17.67 -18.84
CA HIS A 46 -1.76 16.37 -19.44
C HIS A 46 -0.59 15.81 -20.25
N ARG A 47 0.06 16.65 -21.06
CA ARG A 47 1.22 16.25 -21.88
C ARG A 47 2.43 15.91 -21.03
N ARG A 48 2.60 16.57 -19.88
CA ARG A 48 3.71 16.32 -18.93
C ARG A 48 3.50 15.03 -18.14
N LEU A 49 2.26 14.69 -17.79
CA LEU A 49 1.92 13.48 -17.04
C LEU A 49 1.80 12.23 -17.91
N ALA A 50 1.46 12.36 -19.20
CA ALA A 50 1.22 11.21 -20.07
C ALA A 50 2.38 10.18 -20.10
N PRO A 51 3.67 10.57 -20.24
CA PRO A 51 4.77 9.61 -20.24
C PRO A 51 4.95 8.89 -18.90
N ALA A 52 4.72 9.60 -17.78
CA ALA A 52 4.78 9.03 -16.44
C ALA A 52 3.65 8.01 -16.23
N ALA A 53 2.43 8.38 -16.63
CA ALA A 53 1.27 7.50 -16.57
C ALA A 53 1.47 6.24 -17.44
N GLU A 54 2.00 6.38 -18.65
CA GLU A 54 2.31 5.27 -19.55
C GLU A 54 3.27 4.26 -18.88
N LYS A 55 4.39 4.72 -18.31
CA LYS A 55 5.32 3.86 -17.56
C LYS A 55 4.63 3.14 -16.40
N ALA A 56 3.81 3.83 -15.62
CA ALA A 56 3.05 3.22 -14.53
C ALA A 56 2.10 2.13 -15.05
N ILE A 57 1.39 2.39 -16.16
CA ILE A 57 0.49 1.43 -16.78
C ILE A 57 1.25 0.19 -17.26
N GLU A 58 2.37 0.38 -17.98
CA GLU A 58 3.20 -0.72 -18.46
C GLU A 58 3.71 -1.61 -17.32
N PHE A 59 4.22 -0.99 -16.25
CA PHE A 59 4.64 -1.69 -15.04
C PHE A 59 3.50 -2.51 -14.42
N LEU A 60 2.33 -1.89 -14.24
CA LEU A 60 1.17 -2.57 -13.65
C LEU A 60 0.65 -3.71 -14.53
N ARG A 61 0.74 -3.58 -15.87
CA ARG A 61 0.38 -4.65 -16.80
C ARG A 61 1.33 -5.84 -16.66
N ALA A 62 2.63 -5.60 -16.57
CA ALA A 62 3.62 -6.65 -16.32
C ALA A 62 3.32 -7.36 -14.99
N LEU A 63 3.12 -6.59 -13.91
CA LEU A 63 2.79 -7.13 -12.59
C LEU A 63 1.51 -7.99 -12.59
N VAL A 64 0.45 -7.52 -13.25
CA VAL A 64 -0.81 -8.25 -13.34
C VAL A 64 -0.69 -9.51 -14.21
N SER A 65 0.22 -9.51 -15.21
CA SER A 65 0.46 -10.68 -16.05
C SER A 65 1.14 -11.82 -15.28
N GLU A 66 1.98 -11.48 -14.29
CA GLU A 66 2.69 -12.44 -13.42
C GLU A 66 1.81 -13.05 -12.32
N MET A 67 0.55 -12.60 -12.16
CA MET A 67 -0.35 -13.14 -11.16
C MET A 67 -0.63 -14.65 -11.39
N PRO A 68 -0.70 -15.44 -10.31
CA PRO A 68 -0.96 -16.88 -10.39
C PRO A 68 -2.30 -17.19 -11.04
N ALA A 69 -2.40 -18.38 -11.64
CA ALA A 69 -3.66 -18.95 -12.10
C ALA A 69 -4.62 -19.17 -10.92
N SER A 70 -5.92 -19.06 -11.18
CA SER A 70 -6.91 -19.22 -10.12
C SER A 70 -7.06 -20.67 -9.64
N ARG A 71 -7.13 -20.84 -8.32
CA ARG A 71 -7.32 -22.15 -7.67
C ARG A 71 -8.73 -22.28 -7.08
N PRO A 72 -9.39 -23.44 -7.19
CA PRO A 72 -10.71 -23.62 -6.60
C PRO A 72 -10.61 -23.57 -5.07
N LEU A 73 -11.39 -22.69 -4.45
CA LEU A 73 -11.40 -22.45 -3.01
C LEU A 73 -12.76 -22.85 -2.44
N SER A 74 -12.78 -23.98 -1.75
CA SER A 74 -13.94 -24.46 -1.00
C SER A 74 -13.48 -25.19 0.27
N ALA A 75 -14.32 -25.13 1.31
CA ALA A 75 -14.05 -25.86 2.55
C ALA A 75 -13.98 -27.39 2.31
N ALA A 76 -14.74 -27.89 1.34
CA ALA A 76 -14.75 -29.31 0.96
C ALA A 76 -13.45 -29.77 0.28
N ASN A 77 -12.79 -28.89 -0.49
CA ASN A 77 -11.55 -29.21 -1.19
C ASN A 77 -10.30 -29.08 -0.30
N TRP A 78 -10.43 -28.49 0.90
CA TRP A 78 -9.29 -28.19 1.78
C TRP A 78 -8.42 -29.41 2.10
N SER A 79 -9.01 -30.57 2.41
CA SER A 79 -8.22 -31.76 2.78
C SER A 79 -7.51 -32.41 1.59
N ALA A 80 -8.06 -32.25 0.38
CA ALA A 80 -7.53 -32.86 -0.83
C ALA A 80 -6.43 -32.01 -1.48
N ASP A 81 -6.47 -30.69 -1.30
CA ASP A 81 -5.48 -29.76 -1.84
C ASP A 81 -4.39 -29.44 -0.79
N PRO A 82 -3.15 -29.92 -0.98
CA PRO A 82 -2.07 -29.67 -0.03
C PRO A 82 -1.68 -28.19 0.09
N ALA A 83 -1.88 -27.38 -0.97
CA ALA A 83 -1.62 -25.95 -0.91
C ALA A 83 -2.64 -25.23 -0.02
N LEU A 84 -3.92 -25.64 -0.06
CA LEU A 84 -4.94 -25.09 0.84
C LEU A 84 -4.65 -25.44 2.31
N ARG A 85 -4.11 -26.62 2.59
CA ARG A 85 -3.66 -27.00 3.95
C ARG A 85 -2.47 -26.17 4.42
N ALA A 86 -1.60 -25.75 3.51
CA ALA A 86 -0.51 -24.84 3.86
C ALA A 86 -1.05 -23.44 4.21
N PHE A 87 -1.98 -22.91 3.39
CA PHE A 87 -2.53 -21.56 3.58
C PHE A 87 -3.53 -21.45 4.73
N PHE A 88 -4.31 -22.49 5.02
CA PHE A 88 -5.39 -22.48 6.03
C PHE A 88 -5.21 -23.61 7.03
N VAL A 89 -5.35 -23.28 8.32
CA VAL A 89 -5.22 -24.25 9.42
C VAL A 89 -6.39 -25.22 9.44
N ALA A 90 -7.59 -24.73 9.15
CA ALA A 90 -8.81 -25.53 9.13
C ALA A 90 -9.74 -25.15 7.96
N PRO A 91 -10.61 -26.07 7.51
CA PRO A 91 -11.61 -25.75 6.47
C PRO A 91 -12.59 -24.65 6.91
N ALA A 92 -12.83 -24.50 8.23
CA ALA A 92 -13.66 -23.43 8.79
C ALA A 92 -13.07 -22.03 8.55
N ASP A 93 -11.74 -21.90 8.44
CA ASP A 93 -11.08 -20.62 8.18
C ASP A 93 -11.41 -20.10 6.78
N ILE A 94 -11.55 -20.98 5.80
CA ILE A 94 -12.00 -20.63 4.45
C ILE A 94 -13.38 -20.00 4.51
N ALA A 95 -14.34 -20.66 5.15
CA ALA A 95 -15.70 -20.15 5.29
C ALA A 95 -15.74 -18.81 6.03
N ALA A 96 -14.97 -18.65 7.11
CA ALA A 96 -14.89 -17.40 7.87
C ALA A 96 -14.34 -16.24 7.02
N VAL A 97 -13.34 -16.49 6.17
CA VAL A 97 -12.76 -15.47 5.29
C VAL A 97 -13.74 -15.04 4.21
N LEU A 98 -14.42 -16.00 3.57
CA LEU A 98 -15.42 -15.71 2.55
C LEU A 98 -16.63 -14.96 3.13
N ALA A 99 -17.08 -15.35 4.33
CA ALA A 99 -18.17 -14.69 5.02
C ALA A 99 -17.86 -13.22 5.39
N ARG A 100 -16.59 -12.86 5.59
CA ARG A 100 -16.15 -11.48 5.86
C ARG A 100 -15.96 -10.63 4.59
N SER A 101 -16.10 -11.21 3.39
CA SER A 101 -15.90 -10.47 2.14
C SER A 101 -17.19 -9.82 1.65
N ASP A 102 -17.36 -8.54 1.99
CA ASP A 102 -18.50 -7.74 1.51
C ASP A 102 -18.48 -7.53 0.00
N ASN A 103 -17.28 -7.50 -0.60
CA ASN A 103 -17.12 -7.32 -2.04
C ASN A 103 -17.61 -8.55 -2.81
N LEU A 104 -17.29 -9.76 -2.35
CA LEU A 104 -17.84 -10.99 -2.94
C LEU A 104 -19.35 -11.07 -2.78
N ARG A 105 -19.88 -10.74 -1.59
CA ARG A 105 -21.33 -10.72 -1.36
C ARG A 105 -22.04 -9.74 -2.30
N THR A 106 -21.55 -8.51 -2.37
CA THR A 106 -22.07 -7.48 -3.27
C THR A 106 -22.02 -7.94 -4.74
N LEU A 107 -20.98 -8.66 -5.15
CA LEU A 107 -20.84 -9.18 -6.51
C LEU A 107 -21.92 -10.24 -6.82
N PHE A 108 -22.10 -11.22 -5.94
CA PHE A 108 -23.14 -12.25 -6.11
C PHE A 108 -24.56 -11.70 -6.00
N ASP A 109 -24.79 -10.69 -5.15
CA ASP A 109 -26.09 -10.02 -5.04
C ASP A 109 -26.42 -9.22 -6.32
N LYS A 110 -25.41 -8.59 -6.93
CA LYS A 110 -25.55 -7.84 -8.19
C LYS A 110 -25.75 -8.75 -9.40
N TYR A 111 -25.16 -9.94 -9.40
CA TYR A 111 -25.22 -10.90 -10.51
C TYR A 111 -25.80 -12.23 -10.00
N ILE A 112 -27.12 -12.37 -10.08
CA ILE A 112 -27.85 -13.53 -9.57
C ILE A 112 -27.46 -14.81 -10.33
N ASP A 113 -27.23 -14.70 -11.65
CA ASP A 113 -26.84 -15.83 -12.52
C ASP A 113 -25.34 -16.18 -12.45
N LEU A 114 -24.59 -15.57 -11.52
CA LEU A 114 -23.17 -15.85 -11.34
C LEU A 114 -22.98 -17.01 -10.35
N ASP A 115 -22.52 -18.15 -10.86
CA ASP A 115 -22.25 -19.36 -10.07
C ASP A 115 -20.86 -19.31 -9.41
N GLU A 116 -19.86 -18.79 -10.11
CA GLU A 116 -18.48 -18.67 -9.61
C GLU A 116 -17.94 -17.24 -9.74
N ALA A 117 -17.09 -16.83 -8.80
CA ALA A 117 -16.36 -15.58 -8.85
C ALA A 117 -14.87 -15.82 -8.59
N CYS A 118 -14.01 -14.95 -9.14
CA CYS A 118 -12.59 -14.93 -8.86
C CYS A 118 -12.30 -13.87 -7.77
N VAL A 119 -11.40 -14.18 -6.84
CA VAL A 119 -10.99 -13.29 -5.75
C VAL A 119 -9.48 -13.33 -5.53
N VAL A 120 -8.90 -12.17 -5.23
CA VAL A 120 -7.54 -12.07 -4.70
C VAL A 120 -7.60 -12.17 -3.19
N LEU A 121 -6.97 -13.21 -2.65
CA LEU A 121 -6.83 -13.42 -1.23
C LEU A 121 -5.42 -13.04 -0.78
N GLY A 122 -5.31 -12.03 0.08
CA GLY A 122 -4.06 -11.63 0.71
C GLY A 122 -3.96 -12.17 2.13
N MET A 123 -2.79 -12.67 2.52
CA MET A 123 -2.51 -13.18 3.87
C MET A 123 -1.14 -12.72 4.35
N SER A 124 -0.98 -12.54 5.67
CA SER A 124 0.32 -12.29 6.27
C SER A 124 1.19 -13.54 6.09
N PHE A 125 2.44 -13.33 5.71
CA PHE A 125 3.43 -14.39 5.48
C PHE A 125 4.60 -14.18 6.45
N THR A 126 4.76 -15.11 7.38
CA THR A 126 5.80 -15.04 8.40
C THR A 126 6.65 -16.32 8.38
N GLU A 127 7.97 -16.11 8.42
CA GLU A 127 8.96 -17.16 8.54
C GLU A 127 9.53 -17.07 9.97
N GLN A 128 9.47 -18.18 10.71
CA GLN A 128 9.96 -18.26 12.08
C GLN A 128 10.96 -19.40 12.22
N ARG A 129 12.07 -19.14 12.90
CA ARG A 129 13.00 -20.20 13.28
C ARG A 129 12.47 -20.93 14.50
N VAL A 130 12.27 -22.23 14.38
CA VAL A 130 11.79 -23.11 15.43
C VAL A 130 12.80 -24.24 15.63
N PHE A 131 12.92 -24.73 16.87
CA PHE A 131 13.74 -25.91 17.16
C PHE A 131 12.82 -27.12 17.20
N GLY A 132 13.04 -28.05 16.29
CA GLY A 132 12.21 -29.24 16.13
C GLY A 132 13.02 -30.52 16.18
N MET A 133 12.32 -31.64 16.02
CA MET A 133 12.97 -32.91 15.73
C MET A 133 13.12 -33.04 14.21
N ALA A 134 14.30 -33.48 13.75
CA ALA A 134 14.52 -33.84 12.35
C ALA A 134 14.95 -35.30 12.27
N LEU A 135 14.41 -36.02 11.27
CA LEU A 135 14.92 -37.33 10.90
C LEU A 135 16.08 -37.13 9.92
N GLN A 136 17.27 -37.64 10.24
CA GLN A 136 18.39 -37.74 9.29
C GLN A 136 18.71 -39.22 9.10
N GLY A 137 18.16 -39.83 8.04
CA GLY A 137 18.14 -41.29 7.90
C GLY A 137 17.26 -41.93 8.99
N ASP A 138 17.82 -42.88 9.75
CA ASP A 138 17.11 -43.56 10.86
C ASP A 138 17.34 -42.90 12.24
N LEU A 139 18.10 -41.81 12.31
CA LEU A 139 18.43 -41.13 13.57
C LEU A 139 17.52 -39.92 13.79
N VAL A 140 16.81 -39.91 14.92
CA VAL A 140 16.04 -38.75 15.39
C VAL A 140 17.01 -37.78 16.06
N GLN A 141 17.25 -36.63 15.43
CA GLN A 141 18.00 -35.54 16.03
C GLN A 141 17.05 -34.54 16.69
N ARG A 142 17.32 -34.18 17.95
CA ARG A 142 16.60 -33.15 18.70
C ARG A 142 17.27 -31.79 18.54
N ASP A 143 16.48 -30.73 18.69
CA ASP A 143 16.90 -29.32 18.65
C ASP A 143 17.50 -28.88 17.30
N VAL A 144 16.99 -29.42 16.20
CA VAL A 144 17.38 -28.99 14.86
C VAL A 144 16.67 -27.69 14.53
N ALA A 145 17.44 -26.67 14.15
CA ALA A 145 16.92 -25.36 13.82
C ALA A 145 16.22 -25.39 12.44
N GLN A 146 14.91 -25.44 12.47
CA GLN A 146 14.02 -25.51 11.31
C GLN A 146 13.37 -24.14 11.02
N THR A 147 12.95 -23.93 9.78
CA THR A 147 12.18 -22.74 9.39
C THR A 147 10.72 -23.14 9.23
N SER A 148 9.86 -22.61 10.10
CA SER A 148 8.41 -22.75 10.00
C SER A 148 7.82 -21.57 9.26
N VAL A 149 6.90 -21.85 8.36
CA VAL A 149 6.15 -20.87 7.58
C VAL A 149 4.72 -20.82 8.10
N SER A 150 4.19 -19.62 8.31
CA SER A 150 2.79 -19.47 8.68
C SER A 150 2.08 -18.40 7.85
N PHE A 151 0.79 -18.67 7.59
CA PHE A 151 -0.10 -17.81 6.84
C PHE A 151 -1.29 -17.42 7.73
N SER A 152 -1.52 -16.13 7.90
CA SER A 152 -2.54 -15.62 8.84
C SER A 152 -3.21 -14.34 8.35
N ASP A 153 -4.17 -13.80 9.11
CA ASP A 153 -4.90 -12.57 8.79
C ASP A 153 -5.46 -12.57 7.36
N HIS A 154 -6.10 -13.65 6.92
CA HIS A 154 -6.60 -13.78 5.55
C HIS A 154 -7.66 -12.73 5.21
N ARG A 155 -7.47 -12.03 4.08
CA ARG A 155 -8.35 -10.95 3.59
C ARG A 155 -8.68 -11.13 2.11
N ALA A 156 -9.98 -11.11 1.80
CA ALA A 156 -10.52 -11.24 0.45
C ALA A 156 -11.12 -9.91 0.00
N HIS A 157 -10.30 -9.04 -0.61
CA HIS A 157 -10.69 -7.64 -0.88
C HIS A 157 -10.99 -7.34 -2.35
N ILE A 158 -10.34 -8.01 -3.31
CA ILE A 158 -10.54 -7.71 -4.74
C ILE A 158 -11.22 -8.91 -5.38
N CYS A 159 -12.37 -8.71 -6.02
CA CYS A 159 -13.10 -9.77 -6.70
C CYS A 159 -13.58 -9.36 -8.10
N GLY A 160 -13.75 -10.35 -8.97
CA GLY A 160 -14.22 -10.19 -10.33
C GLY A 160 -15.03 -11.41 -10.77
N ARG A 161 -15.86 -11.24 -11.79
CA ARG A 161 -16.68 -12.33 -12.35
C ARG A 161 -15.85 -13.40 -13.05
N ASP A 162 -14.69 -13.01 -13.56
CA ASP A 162 -13.75 -13.84 -14.28
C ASP A 162 -12.33 -13.37 -13.98
N GLU A 163 -11.32 -14.18 -14.30
CA GLU A 163 -9.92 -13.83 -14.07
C GLU A 163 -9.52 -12.53 -14.77
N SER A 164 -9.98 -12.31 -16.00
CA SER A 164 -9.63 -11.12 -16.78
C SER A 164 -10.17 -9.84 -16.14
N ARG A 165 -11.36 -9.88 -15.54
CA ARG A 165 -11.95 -8.76 -14.78
C ARG A 165 -11.25 -8.57 -13.44
N LEU A 166 -10.87 -9.66 -12.77
CA LEU A 166 -10.11 -9.60 -11.54
C LEU A 166 -8.76 -8.91 -11.78
N ARG A 167 -8.01 -9.36 -12.79
CA ARG A 167 -6.73 -8.79 -13.22
C ARG A 167 -6.83 -7.29 -13.51
N ARG A 168 -7.88 -6.87 -14.24
CA ARG A 168 -8.16 -5.43 -14.47
C ARG A 168 -8.49 -4.65 -13.20
N ALA A 169 -9.24 -5.23 -12.28
CA ALA A 169 -9.54 -4.61 -10.99
C ALA A 169 -8.27 -4.44 -10.14
N VAL A 170 -7.39 -5.44 -10.12
CA VAL A 170 -6.08 -5.38 -9.46
C VAL A 170 -5.23 -4.26 -10.04
N GLY A 171 -5.09 -4.18 -11.37
CA GLY A 171 -4.33 -3.12 -12.02
C GLY A 171 -4.88 -1.72 -11.71
N ALA A 172 -6.20 -1.55 -11.73
CA ALA A 172 -6.84 -0.28 -11.38
C ALA A 172 -6.61 0.12 -9.91
N GLN A 173 -6.70 -0.84 -8.99
CA GLN A 173 -6.48 -0.59 -7.56
C GLN A 173 -4.99 -0.36 -7.24
N ALA A 174 -4.08 -1.02 -7.94
CA ALA A 174 -2.65 -0.77 -7.83
C ALA A 174 -2.29 0.64 -8.36
N PHE A 175 -2.93 1.11 -9.43
CA PHE A 175 -2.78 2.48 -9.89
C PHE A 175 -3.29 3.50 -8.87
N GLU A 176 -4.46 3.24 -8.27
CA GLU A 176 -4.98 4.08 -7.17
C GLU A 176 -4.04 4.10 -5.96
N TYR A 177 -3.39 2.98 -5.65
CA TYR A 177 -2.38 2.93 -4.59
C TYR A 177 -1.19 3.84 -4.91
N LEU A 178 -0.68 3.85 -6.15
CA LEU A 178 0.37 4.78 -6.56
C LEU A 178 -0.06 6.25 -6.38
N LEU A 179 -1.28 6.59 -6.76
CA LEU A 179 -1.82 7.95 -6.54
C LEU A 179 -1.95 8.30 -5.05
N ALA A 180 -2.31 7.34 -4.22
CA ALA A 180 -2.32 7.53 -2.76
C ALA A 180 -0.91 7.76 -2.20
N GLN A 181 0.13 7.13 -2.77
CA GLN A 181 1.52 7.42 -2.39
C GLN A 181 1.95 8.82 -2.83
N ALA A 182 1.61 9.24 -4.05
CA ALA A 182 1.86 10.62 -4.51
C ALA A 182 1.19 11.65 -3.60
N LEU A 183 -0.07 11.40 -3.19
CA LEU A 183 -0.77 12.25 -2.23
C LEU A 183 -0.07 12.32 -0.86
N ALA A 184 0.50 11.21 -0.40
CA ALA A 184 1.24 11.17 0.86
C ALA A 184 2.51 12.01 0.78
N GLU A 185 3.32 11.85 -0.27
CA GLU A 185 4.55 12.63 -0.48
C GLU A 185 4.26 14.12 -0.63
N ILE A 186 3.24 14.49 -1.41
CA ILE A 186 2.76 15.88 -1.52
C ILE A 186 2.32 16.41 -0.14
N GLY A 187 1.68 15.57 0.66
CA GLY A 187 1.26 15.91 2.02
C GLY A 187 2.45 16.21 2.92
N GLU A 188 3.49 15.38 2.89
CA GLU A 188 4.73 15.53 3.65
C GLU A 188 5.46 16.83 3.27
N GLU A 189 5.63 17.11 1.98
CA GLU A 189 6.25 18.35 1.49
C GLU A 189 5.46 19.60 1.93
N ARG A 190 4.13 19.54 1.93
CA ARG A 190 3.26 20.63 2.41
C ARG A 190 3.42 20.86 3.91
N VAL A 191 3.56 19.80 4.71
CA VAL A 191 3.78 19.89 6.16
C VAL A 191 5.16 20.52 6.43
N GLU A 192 6.22 20.04 5.78
CA GLU A 192 7.56 20.59 5.91
C GLU A 192 7.57 22.11 5.62
N ARG A 193 6.91 22.52 4.54
CA ARG A 193 6.75 23.94 4.20
C ARG A 193 6.04 24.73 5.29
N GLN A 194 4.92 24.22 5.82
CA GLN A 194 4.16 24.90 6.88
C GLN A 194 5.00 25.05 8.15
N GLU A 195 5.79 24.05 8.50
CA GLU A 195 6.72 24.11 9.63
C GLU A 195 7.79 25.18 9.42
N LEU A 196 8.38 25.26 8.23
CA LEU A 196 9.35 26.30 7.88
C LEU A 196 8.73 27.70 7.94
N GLU A 197 7.50 27.88 7.44
CA GLU A 197 6.77 29.15 7.49
C GLU A 197 6.42 29.56 8.94
N ALA A 198 6.01 28.60 9.76
CA ALA A 198 5.75 28.80 11.19
C ALA A 198 7.04 29.19 11.93
N ASN A 199 8.16 28.51 11.65
CA ASN A 199 9.46 28.81 12.24
C ASN A 199 9.95 30.22 11.85
N ARG A 200 9.77 30.62 10.57
CA ARG A 200 10.03 32.01 10.13
C ARG A 200 9.23 33.01 10.95
N SER A 201 7.93 32.74 11.17
CA SER A 201 7.05 33.64 11.91
C SER A 201 7.50 33.80 13.36
N LEU A 202 7.93 32.69 13.99
CA LEU A 202 8.44 32.65 15.35
C LEU A 202 9.77 33.40 15.49
N LEU A 203 10.74 33.15 14.60
CA LEU A 203 12.02 33.84 14.56
C LEU A 203 11.83 35.35 14.36
N ARG A 204 10.94 35.75 13.44
CA ARG A 204 10.59 37.17 13.23
C ARG A 204 9.94 37.79 14.46
N ALA A 205 9.03 37.08 15.14
CA ALA A 205 8.41 37.56 16.36
C ALA A 205 9.44 37.75 17.49
N ARG A 206 10.34 36.77 17.68
CA ARG A 206 11.42 36.83 18.69
C ARG A 206 12.40 37.97 18.42
N LEU A 207 12.83 38.16 17.17
CA LEU A 207 13.65 39.30 16.77
C LEU A 207 12.94 40.63 17.02
N ARG A 208 11.62 40.70 16.77
CA ARG A 208 10.83 41.91 17.03
C ARG A 208 10.78 42.24 18.52
N LEU A 209 10.60 41.23 19.38
CA LEU A 209 10.62 41.40 20.84
C LEU A 209 12.01 41.84 21.34
N LEU A 210 13.09 41.20 20.88
CA LEU A 210 14.46 41.60 21.24
C LEU A 210 14.77 43.05 20.81
N ARG A 211 14.33 43.44 19.60
CA ARG A 211 14.48 44.82 19.10
C ARG A 211 13.63 45.83 19.87
N GLN A 212 12.42 45.47 20.30
CA GLN A 212 11.56 46.31 21.14
C GLN A 212 12.07 46.42 22.58
N GLN A 213 12.87 45.44 23.05
CA GLN A 213 13.53 45.47 24.35
C GLN A 213 14.86 46.25 24.35
N GLY A 214 15.38 46.69 23.19
CA GLY A 214 16.53 47.60 23.11
C GLY A 214 16.11 49.06 22.89
N PRO A 215 16.99 50.06 23.03
CA PRO A 215 17.85 50.45 24.15
C PRO A 215 17.11 51.36 25.18
N GLY A 216 15.78 51.36 25.21
CA GLY A 216 14.97 52.30 26.02
C GLY A 216 15.00 52.08 27.54
N LEU A 217 15.32 50.86 28.01
CA LEU A 217 15.42 50.53 29.44
C LEU A 217 16.84 50.12 29.88
N GLY A 218 17.68 49.61 28.98
CA GLY A 218 19.08 49.24 29.27
C GLY A 218 20.03 50.44 29.41
N SER A 219 19.70 51.57 28.77
CA SER A 219 20.45 52.84 28.87
C SER A 219 20.42 53.45 30.28
N LEU A 220 19.44 53.09 31.12
CA LEU A 220 19.35 53.57 32.50
C LEU A 220 20.31 52.84 33.47
N TYR A 221 20.91 51.70 33.06
CA TYR A 221 21.77 50.87 33.91
C TYR A 221 23.20 50.65 33.36
N GLY A 222 23.60 51.38 32.31
CA GLY A 222 25.01 51.50 31.90
C GLY A 222 25.69 50.28 31.28
N ASN A 223 25.06 49.09 31.25
CA ASN A 223 25.65 47.88 30.68
C ASN A 223 24.65 47.15 29.78
N SER A 224 24.66 47.39 28.47
CA SER A 224 24.10 46.39 27.53
C SER A 224 25.08 45.22 27.45
N PRO A 225 24.69 43.97 27.81
CA PRO A 225 25.61 42.84 27.73
C PRO A 225 25.88 42.48 26.25
N PRO A 226 27.11 42.03 25.90
CA PRO A 226 27.42 41.48 24.58
C PRO A 226 26.55 40.27 24.20
N ALA A 227 25.90 39.63 25.18
CA ALA A 227 24.99 38.51 25.00
C ALA A 227 23.76 38.86 24.13
N ALA A 228 23.14 40.04 24.29
CA ALA A 228 21.94 40.42 23.54
C ALA A 228 22.22 40.65 22.04
N SER A 229 23.39 41.21 21.72
CA SER A 229 23.85 41.37 20.33
C SER A 229 24.24 40.04 19.70
N SER A 230 24.86 39.12 20.46
CA SER A 230 25.17 37.77 19.98
C SER A 230 23.93 36.91 19.74
N GLU A 231 22.89 37.05 20.58
CA GLU A 231 21.63 36.32 20.42
C GLU A 231 20.85 36.85 19.21
N GLN A 232 20.87 38.16 18.97
CA GLN A 232 20.29 38.75 17.78
C GLN A 232 20.99 38.28 16.50
N ALA A 233 22.33 38.27 16.47
CA ALA A 233 23.09 37.79 15.31
C ALA A 233 22.83 36.30 15.02
N ARG A 234 22.68 35.47 16.07
CA ARG A 234 22.31 34.06 15.94
C ARG A 234 20.91 33.88 15.33
N LEU A 235 19.91 34.60 15.84
CA LEU A 235 18.54 34.52 15.32
C LEU A 235 18.42 35.06 13.89
N GLU A 236 19.20 36.08 13.53
CA GLU A 236 19.28 36.58 12.15
C GLU A 236 19.91 35.54 11.21
N ALA A 237 20.92 34.79 11.67
CA ALA A 237 21.50 33.68 10.90
C ALA A 237 20.52 32.51 10.74
N GLU A 238 19.82 32.11 11.80
CA GLU A 238 18.77 31.07 11.76
C GLU A 238 17.61 31.48 10.83
N LEU A 239 17.21 32.76 10.84
CA LEU A 239 16.19 33.28 9.93
C LEU A 239 16.65 33.26 8.47
N LEU A 240 17.91 33.60 8.21
CA LEU A 240 18.47 33.59 6.86
C LEU A 240 18.60 32.17 6.30
N ASP A 241 18.90 31.18 7.15
CA ASP A 241 18.90 29.77 6.78
C ASP A 241 17.47 29.27 6.46
N ASN A 242 16.50 29.59 7.32
CA ASN A 242 15.10 29.26 7.09
C ASN A 242 14.53 29.94 5.82
N GLU A 243 14.90 31.19 5.55
CA GLU A 243 14.51 31.89 4.32
C GLU A 243 15.14 31.28 3.07
N LYS A 244 16.37 30.74 3.15
CA LYS A 244 16.98 29.97 2.05
C LYS A 244 16.23 28.66 1.81
N GLN A 245 15.86 27.94 2.87
CA GLN A 245 15.06 26.72 2.77
C GLN A 245 13.69 26.99 2.13
N LEU A 246 12.99 28.04 2.58
CA LEU A 246 11.72 28.46 1.96
C LEU A 246 11.86 28.93 0.52
N ALA A 247 12.95 29.63 0.18
CA ALA A 247 13.23 30.06 -1.18
C ALA A 247 13.51 28.86 -2.12
N ALA A 248 14.13 27.80 -1.62
CA ALA A 248 14.34 26.56 -2.37
C ALA A 248 13.02 25.84 -2.69
N ILE A 249 12.01 25.92 -1.80
CA ILE A 249 10.67 25.34 -2.00
C ILE A 249 9.78 26.24 -2.91
N GLY A 250 10.10 27.53 -3.03
CA GLY A 250 9.45 28.47 -3.95
C GLY A 250 8.06 28.98 -3.50
N GLY A 251 7.37 29.74 -4.37
CA GLY A 251 6.04 30.34 -4.09
C GLY A 251 4.83 29.42 -4.34
N ASN A 252 3.60 29.96 -4.37
CA ASN A 252 2.39 29.17 -4.63
C ASN A 252 2.32 28.56 -6.05
N GLU A 253 2.88 29.24 -7.05
CA GLU A 253 3.00 28.68 -8.41
C GLU A 253 4.04 27.54 -8.44
N SER A 254 5.11 27.69 -7.65
CA SER A 254 6.08 26.62 -7.39
C SER A 254 5.45 25.42 -6.68
N LEU A 255 4.41 25.63 -5.87
CA LEU A 255 3.75 24.55 -5.13
C LEU A 255 2.94 23.64 -6.05
N LEU A 256 2.20 24.17 -7.03
CA LEU A 256 1.51 23.31 -8.01
C LEU A 256 2.50 22.59 -8.93
N GLU A 257 3.60 23.26 -9.30
CA GLU A 257 4.68 22.64 -10.08
C GLU A 257 5.36 21.51 -9.30
N MET A 258 5.67 21.73 -8.02
CA MET A 258 6.21 20.72 -7.10
C MET A 258 5.26 19.53 -6.99
N GLU A 259 3.96 19.75 -6.74
CA GLU A 259 2.97 18.67 -6.67
C GLU A 259 2.85 17.87 -7.98
N LEU A 260 2.95 18.56 -9.12
CA LEU A 260 2.97 17.90 -10.41
C LEU A 260 4.21 17.03 -10.57
N ASP A 261 5.37 17.53 -10.13
CA ASP A 261 6.64 16.81 -10.22
C ASP A 261 6.68 15.62 -9.24
N SER A 262 6.17 15.73 -8.00
CA SER A 262 6.05 14.60 -7.07
C SER A 262 5.11 13.53 -7.63
N LEU A 263 3.95 13.93 -8.19
CA LEU A 263 3.04 12.99 -8.87
C LEU A 263 3.72 12.29 -10.06
N ARG A 264 4.51 13.03 -10.86
CA ARG A 264 5.27 12.45 -11.96
C ARG A 264 6.34 11.48 -11.46
N GLU A 265 7.09 11.83 -10.43
CA GLU A 265 8.15 10.98 -9.88
C GLU A 265 7.61 9.63 -9.41
N VAL A 266 6.47 9.64 -8.70
CA VAL A 266 5.81 8.40 -8.25
C VAL A 266 5.38 7.52 -9.41
N LEU A 267 4.75 8.12 -10.44
CA LEU A 267 4.27 7.38 -11.61
C LEU A 267 5.41 6.93 -12.53
N GLU A 268 6.53 7.65 -12.59
CA GLU A 268 7.73 7.24 -13.32
C GLU A 268 8.48 6.09 -12.63
N ASN A 269 8.32 5.95 -11.31
CA ASN A 269 9.04 4.96 -10.49
C ASN A 269 8.11 4.06 -9.65
N PRO A 270 7.13 3.36 -10.26
CA PRO A 270 6.14 2.58 -9.53
C PRO A 270 6.77 1.42 -8.72
N GLN A 271 7.91 0.91 -9.18
CA GLN A 271 8.74 -0.12 -8.53
C GLN A 271 9.31 0.29 -7.15
N ARG A 272 9.29 1.58 -6.80
CA ARG A 272 9.63 2.07 -5.45
C ARG A 272 8.55 1.73 -4.44
N TYR A 273 7.29 1.66 -4.87
CA TYR A 273 6.13 1.50 -3.97
C TYR A 273 5.50 0.12 -4.04
N LEU A 274 5.58 -0.55 -5.19
CA LEU A 274 4.96 -1.84 -5.40
C LEU A 274 5.98 -2.82 -5.97
N ARG A 275 6.13 -3.97 -5.31
CA ARG A 275 6.98 -5.07 -5.76
C ARG A 275 6.27 -6.40 -5.59
N THR A 276 6.53 -7.32 -6.49
CA THR A 276 6.04 -8.70 -6.41
C THR A 276 7.22 -9.65 -6.52
N GLU A 277 7.25 -10.66 -5.66
CA GLU A 277 8.22 -11.76 -5.73
C GLU A 277 7.48 -13.09 -5.70
N THR A 278 8.01 -14.11 -6.36
CA THR A 278 7.53 -15.48 -6.24
C THR A 278 8.55 -16.28 -5.43
N ARG A 279 8.11 -16.90 -4.34
CA ARG A 279 8.92 -17.78 -3.50
C ARG A 279 8.49 -19.23 -3.69
N HIS A 280 9.44 -20.07 -4.08
CA HIS A 280 9.24 -21.50 -4.17
C HIS A 280 9.58 -22.14 -2.82
N LEU A 281 8.59 -22.70 -2.15
CA LEU A 281 8.74 -23.35 -0.84
C LEU A 281 8.44 -24.84 -0.96
N ARG A 282 9.27 -25.66 -0.31
CA ARG A 282 9.03 -27.09 -0.16
C ARG A 282 8.62 -27.35 1.29
N LEU A 283 7.36 -27.64 1.52
CA LEU A 283 6.77 -27.70 2.87
C LEU A 283 6.36 -29.12 3.23
N ASN A 284 6.61 -29.55 4.46
CA ASN A 284 5.99 -30.74 5.04
C ASN A 284 4.57 -30.41 5.57
N PRO A 285 3.78 -31.40 6.04
CA PRO A 285 2.42 -31.16 6.52
C PRO A 285 2.31 -30.26 7.76
N MET A 286 3.44 -29.95 8.42
CA MET A 286 3.54 -29.04 9.56
C MET A 286 4.00 -27.63 9.13
N ASN A 287 4.00 -27.33 7.83
CA ASN A 287 4.52 -26.09 7.23
C ASN A 287 5.98 -25.79 7.61
N ILE A 288 6.80 -26.83 7.77
CA ILE A 288 8.24 -26.69 7.93
C ILE A 288 8.90 -26.77 6.56
N VAL A 289 9.83 -25.85 6.28
CA VAL A 289 10.64 -25.82 5.07
C VAL A 289 11.61 -27.01 5.06
N VAL A 290 11.58 -27.78 3.99
CA VAL A 290 12.42 -28.96 3.78
C VAL A 290 13.52 -28.64 2.76
N GLU A 291 14.76 -28.67 3.21
CA GLU A 291 15.95 -28.51 2.37
C GLU A 291 16.49 -29.89 1.98
N GLY A 292 16.15 -30.39 0.79
CA GLY A 292 16.71 -31.64 0.23
C GLY A 292 15.69 -32.75 -0.08
N GLU A 293 16.19 -33.99 -0.17
CA GLU A 293 15.35 -35.19 -0.31
C GLU A 293 14.81 -35.59 1.06
N SER A 294 13.49 -35.70 1.18
CA SER A 294 12.81 -36.13 2.40
C SER A 294 11.96 -37.36 2.11
N SER A 295 11.92 -38.28 3.08
CA SER A 295 11.01 -39.43 3.06
C SER A 295 9.57 -39.04 3.43
N GLU A 296 9.35 -37.82 3.94
CA GLU A 296 8.03 -37.31 4.29
C GLU A 296 7.29 -36.79 3.04
N ALA A 297 5.95 -36.73 3.11
CA ALA A 297 5.14 -36.11 2.08
C ALA A 297 5.41 -34.59 2.02
N VAL A 298 6.11 -34.14 0.97
CA VAL A 298 6.42 -32.72 0.74
C VAL A 298 5.48 -32.13 -0.30
N VAL A 299 5.15 -30.86 -0.13
CA VAL A 299 4.36 -30.04 -1.06
C VAL A 299 5.25 -28.95 -1.60
N ASP A 300 5.36 -28.86 -2.92
CA ASP A 300 5.97 -27.71 -3.59
C ASP A 300 4.91 -26.61 -3.73
N LEU A 301 5.18 -25.45 -3.14
CA LEU A 301 4.25 -24.34 -3.03
C LEU A 301 4.89 -23.06 -3.56
N ASP A 302 4.29 -22.52 -4.62
CA ASP A 302 4.60 -21.19 -5.14
C ASP A 302 3.81 -20.14 -4.37
N VAL A 303 4.53 -19.34 -3.58
CA VAL A 303 3.98 -18.25 -2.79
C VAL A 303 4.30 -16.94 -3.50
N HIS A 304 3.28 -16.29 -4.05
CA HIS A 304 3.41 -14.95 -4.62
C HIS A 304 3.28 -13.94 -3.50
N VAL A 305 4.31 -13.12 -3.28
CA VAL A 305 4.33 -12.10 -2.23
C VAL A 305 4.29 -10.73 -2.88
N ALA A 306 3.31 -9.92 -2.47
CA ALA A 306 3.22 -8.52 -2.82
C ALA A 306 3.74 -7.67 -1.66
N GLU A 307 4.63 -6.74 -1.98
CA GLU A 307 5.20 -5.76 -1.06
C GLU A 307 4.78 -4.35 -1.49
N LEU A 308 4.17 -3.65 -0.54
CA LEU A 308 3.74 -2.27 -0.63
C LEU A 308 4.67 -1.46 0.27
N SER A 309 5.51 -0.58 -0.29
CA SER A 309 6.59 0.11 0.42
C SER A 309 6.24 1.56 0.83
N GLY A 310 4.96 1.89 0.91
CA GLY A 310 4.47 3.20 1.34
C GLY A 310 4.67 3.50 2.83
N ALA A 311 4.03 4.56 3.33
CA ALA A 311 4.15 5.03 4.73
C ALA A 311 3.97 3.93 5.79
N ALA A 312 3.12 2.95 5.52
CA ALA A 312 3.04 1.70 6.27
C ALA A 312 3.42 0.54 5.34
N PRO A 313 4.64 -0.01 5.44
CA PRO A 313 5.06 -1.09 4.57
C PRO A 313 4.25 -2.35 4.89
N VAL A 314 3.68 -2.96 3.86
CA VAL A 314 2.85 -4.16 3.98
C VAL A 314 3.37 -5.21 3.03
N ARG A 315 3.75 -6.36 3.59
CA ARG A 315 4.19 -7.54 2.83
C ARG A 315 3.21 -8.68 3.06
N ARG A 316 2.60 -9.18 1.99
CA ARG A 316 1.55 -10.22 2.07
C ARG A 316 1.71 -11.25 0.97
N ALA A 317 1.51 -12.52 1.33
CA ALA A 317 1.30 -13.57 0.34
C ALA A 317 -0.08 -13.40 -0.30
N VAL A 318 -0.16 -13.72 -1.59
CA VAL A 318 -1.34 -13.51 -2.43
C VAL A 318 -1.62 -14.78 -3.20
N ILE A 319 -2.89 -15.19 -3.20
CA ILE A 319 -3.40 -16.22 -4.10
C ILE A 319 -4.59 -15.69 -4.88
N VAL A 320 -4.76 -16.19 -6.10
CA VAL A 320 -5.99 -16.02 -6.88
C VAL A 320 -6.86 -17.25 -6.67
N ALA A 321 -8.09 -17.04 -6.23
CA ALA A 321 -9.02 -18.11 -5.88
C ALA A 321 -10.32 -18.02 -6.67
N ARG A 322 -10.90 -19.16 -7.04
CA ARG A 322 -12.26 -19.29 -7.56
C ARG A 322 -13.18 -19.75 -6.45
N VAL A 323 -14.26 -19.02 -6.25
CA VAL A 323 -15.22 -19.24 -5.16
C VAL A 323 -16.59 -19.45 -5.77
N GLY A 324 -17.21 -20.59 -5.47
CA GLY A 324 -18.60 -20.87 -5.81
C GLY A 324 -19.57 -20.10 -4.92
N ARG A 325 -20.72 -19.71 -5.46
CA ARG A 325 -21.79 -19.00 -4.74
C ARG A 325 -22.26 -19.77 -3.50
N GLU A 326 -22.26 -21.08 -3.56
CA GLU A 326 -22.64 -21.98 -2.46
C GLU A 326 -21.69 -21.89 -1.27
N GLN A 327 -20.47 -21.39 -1.45
CA GLN A 327 -19.52 -21.13 -0.35
C GLN A 327 -19.85 -19.85 0.42
N MET A 328 -20.70 -18.96 -0.13
CA MET A 328 -21.12 -17.74 0.53
C MET A 328 -22.21 -18.07 1.56
N THR A 329 -21.80 -18.50 2.76
CA THR A 329 -22.72 -18.64 3.90
C THR A 329 -23.32 -17.28 4.27
N GLN A 330 -24.55 -17.28 4.78
CA GLN A 330 -25.20 -16.08 5.31
C GLN A 330 -24.28 -15.41 6.35
N ALA A 331 -24.21 -14.08 6.33
CA ALA A 331 -23.32 -13.32 7.20
C ALA A 331 -23.53 -13.75 8.67
N PRO A 332 -22.46 -14.03 9.44
CA PRO A 332 -22.63 -14.14 10.88
C PRO A 332 -23.25 -12.83 11.36
N THR A 333 -24.40 -12.92 12.02
CA THR A 333 -25.04 -11.79 12.69
C THR A 333 -23.98 -11.13 13.55
N MET A 334 -23.66 -9.88 13.22
CA MET A 334 -22.61 -9.09 13.89
C MET A 334 -22.88 -9.12 15.38
N ASN A 335 -22.08 -9.90 16.12
CA ASN A 335 -22.26 -10.04 17.56
C ASN A 335 -21.69 -8.76 18.16
N LEU A 336 -22.58 -7.86 18.61
CA LEU A 336 -22.22 -6.53 19.15
C LEU A 336 -21.17 -6.56 20.28
N ALA A 337 -20.90 -7.75 20.85
CA ALA A 337 -19.86 -7.97 21.85
C ALA A 337 -18.41 -7.76 21.32
N ASP A 338 -18.13 -7.99 20.03
CA ASP A 338 -16.77 -7.86 19.50
C ASP A 338 -16.38 -6.41 19.15
N ALA A 339 -17.36 -5.51 18.98
CA ALA A 339 -17.13 -4.09 18.72
C ALA A 339 -16.56 -3.33 19.94
N ALA A 340 -16.74 -3.87 21.16
CA ALA A 340 -16.25 -3.25 22.39
C ALA A 340 -14.74 -3.48 22.63
N ARG A 341 -14.05 -4.25 21.79
CA ARG A 341 -12.58 -4.46 21.87
C ARG A 341 -11.75 -3.51 21.01
N TYR A 342 -12.40 -2.67 20.20
CA TYR A 342 -11.75 -1.72 19.30
C TYR A 342 -12.12 -0.24 19.59
N LEU A 343 -12.71 0.02 20.76
CA LEU A 343 -12.72 1.33 21.43
C LEU A 343 -11.77 1.25 22.62
#